data_AF-A0A3B3USI8-F1
#
_entry.id   AF-A0A3B3USI8-F1
#
_cell.length_a   1.000
_cell.length_b   1.000
_cell.length_c   1.000
_cell.angle_alpha   90.00
_cell.angle_beta   90.00
_cell.angle_gamma   90.00
#
_symmetry.space_group_name_H-M   'P 1'
#
loop_
_entity.id
_entity.type
_entity.pdbx_description
1 polymer ?
#
loop_
_entity_poly.entity_id
_entity_poly.type
_entity_poly.pdbx_seq_one_letter_code
_entity_poly.pdbx_strand_id
1 'polypeptide(L)' 'SCLFLFAVAVAPAAAHSSHRTKRGLLELAGAIKCSTGRSALAYMMYGCYCGLGGEGWPRDRADW' A
#
# COMPACT_ATOMS: atom_id res chain seq x y z
N SER A 1 11.84 -3.92 11.14
CA SER A 1 11.09 -4.80 10.23
C SER A 1 9.61 -4.48 10.40
N CYS A 2 8.97 -3.81 9.43
CA CYS A 2 7.60 -3.28 9.61
C CYS A 2 6.47 -4.28 9.38
N LEU A 3 6.79 -5.58 9.33
CA LEU A 3 5.81 -6.66 9.51
C LEU A 3 6.41 -7.79 10.38
N PHE A 4 6.88 -7.49 11.59
CA PHE A 4 7.03 -8.54 12.63
C PHE A 4 6.04 -8.35 13.77
N LEU A 5 4.74 -8.40 13.44
CA LEU A 5 3.71 -8.80 14.39
C LEU A 5 2.65 -9.65 13.67
N PHE A 6 3.07 -10.77 13.08
CA PHE A 6 2.17 -11.92 12.93
C PHE A 6 2.13 -12.65 14.28
N ALA A 7 1.48 -12.05 15.27
CA ALA A 7 0.99 -12.82 16.41
C ALA A 7 -0.20 -13.64 15.87
N VAL A 8 0.07 -14.88 15.46
CA VAL A 8 -0.98 -15.84 15.08
C VAL A 8 -1.70 -16.26 16.36
N ALA A 9 -2.69 -15.46 16.77
CA ALA A 9 -3.74 -15.93 17.66
C ALA A 9 -4.83 -16.55 16.77
N VAL A 10 -4.96 -17.87 16.83
CA VAL A 10 -6.08 -18.58 16.18
C VAL A 10 -7.35 -18.22 16.96
N ALA A 11 -8.13 -17.27 16.44
CA ALA A 11 -9.44 -16.89 16.96
C ALA A 11 -10.54 -17.39 16.01
N PRO A 12 -11.74 -17.76 16.52
CA PRO A 12 -12.79 -18.36 15.71
C PRO A 12 -13.30 -17.35 14.67
N ALA A 13 -13.64 -17.85 13.48
CA ALA A 13 -14.18 -17.06 12.36
C ALA A 13 -15.61 -16.59 12.66
N ALA A 14 -15.76 -15.65 13.58
CA ALA A 14 -16.90 -14.76 13.59
C ALA A 14 -16.70 -13.80 12.42
N ALA A 15 -17.66 -13.77 11.49
CA ALA A 15 -17.72 -12.82 10.38
C ALA A 15 -17.86 -11.38 10.92
N HIS A 16 -16.76 -10.84 11.43
CA HIS A 16 -16.61 -9.42 11.62
C HIS A 16 -16.61 -8.83 10.22
N SER A 17 -17.66 -8.08 9.89
CA SER A 17 -17.55 -7.05 8.86
C SER A 17 -16.36 -6.19 9.26
N SER A 18 -15.21 -6.46 8.64
CA SER A 18 -13.98 -5.73 8.87
C SER A 18 -14.25 -4.35 8.32
N HIS A 19 -14.64 -3.43 9.20
CA HIS A 19 -14.73 -2.03 8.88
C HIS A 19 -13.32 -1.60 8.49
N ARG A 20 -13.02 -1.61 7.18
CA ARG A 20 -11.75 -1.14 6.64
C ARG A 20 -11.70 0.36 6.92
N THR A 21 -10.97 0.72 7.97
CA THR A 21 -10.59 2.10 8.20
C THR A 21 -9.86 2.61 6.96
N LYS A 22 -10.30 3.77 6.46
CA LYS A 22 -9.58 4.47 5.40
C LYS A 22 -8.18 4.78 5.93
N ARG A 23 -7.16 4.37 5.21
CA ARG A 23 -5.77 4.71 5.51
C ARG A 23 -5.43 6.01 4.80
N GLY A 24 -4.72 6.90 5.49
CA GLY A 24 -4.27 8.16 4.91
C GLY A 24 -3.04 8.02 4.02
N LEU A 25 -2.60 9.16 3.49
CA LEU A 25 -1.42 9.26 2.63
C LEU A 25 -0.12 8.96 3.41
N LEU A 26 -0.08 9.24 4.71
CA LEU A 26 1.08 8.97 5.57
C LEU A 26 1.27 7.46 5.77
N GLU A 27 0.19 6.73 5.99
CA GLU A 27 0.21 5.27 6.10
C GLU A 27 0.60 4.61 4.79
N LEU A 28 0.13 5.15 3.65
CA LEU A 28 0.59 4.71 2.34
C LEU A 28 2.08 4.96 2.16
N ALA A 29 2.58 6.13 2.55
CA ALA A 29 4.01 6.45 2.45
C ALA A 29 4.86 5.52 3.32
N GLY A 30 4.40 5.21 4.53
CA GLY A 30 5.03 4.24 5.41
C GLY A 30 5.05 2.83 4.82
N ALA A 31 3.94 2.40 4.22
CA ALA A 31 3.85 1.09 3.55
C ALA A 31 4.82 0.98 2.36
N ILE A 32 4.87 2.01 1.48
CA ILE A 32 5.81 2.05 0.35
C ILE A 32 7.25 1.99 0.85
N LYS A 33 7.60 2.81 1.85
CA LYS A 33 8.96 2.81 2.42
C LYS A 33 9.30 1.47 3.03
N CYS A 34 8.35 0.83 3.70
CA CYS A 34 8.55 -0.47 4.31
C CYS A 34 8.80 -1.58 3.27
N SER A 35 7.98 -1.66 2.23
CA SER A 35 7.99 -2.77 1.28
C SER A 35 9.08 -2.63 0.21
N THR A 36 9.37 -1.40 -0.21
CA THR A 36 10.30 -1.12 -1.32
C THR A 36 11.64 -0.55 -0.87
N GLY A 37 11.74 -0.06 0.37
CA GLY A 37 12.89 0.70 0.84
C GLY A 37 12.99 2.12 0.25
N ARG A 38 12.10 2.51 -0.68
CA ARG A 38 12.13 3.80 -1.37
C ARG A 38 11.23 4.84 -0.70
N SER A 39 11.54 6.12 -0.89
CA SER A 39 10.62 7.18 -0.47
C SER A 39 9.35 7.14 -1.33
N ALA A 40 8.19 7.35 -0.72
CA ALA A 40 6.92 7.46 -1.44
C ALA A 40 6.92 8.60 -2.47
N LEU A 41 7.74 9.63 -2.26
CA LEU A 41 7.93 10.72 -3.23
C LEU A 41 8.39 10.23 -4.61
N ALA A 42 9.12 9.12 -4.67
CA ALA A 42 9.58 8.53 -5.93
C ALA A 42 8.42 8.03 -6.82
N TYR A 43 7.22 7.88 -6.25
CA TYR A 43 6.02 7.37 -6.91
C TYR A 43 4.91 8.42 -7.01
N MET A 44 5.15 9.69 -6.64
CA MET A 44 4.08 10.71 -6.66
C MET A 44 3.65 11.12 -8.07
N MET A 45 4.56 11.03 -9.05
CA MET A 45 4.33 11.29 -10.49
C MET A 45 5.20 10.35 -11.32
N TYR A 46 4.97 9.05 -11.14
CA TYR A 46 5.74 8.02 -11.83
C TYR A 46 4.85 7.26 -12.81
N GLY A 47 5.33 7.10 -14.04
CA GLY A 47 4.58 6.37 -15.06
C GLY A 47 3.26 7.05 -15.42
N CYS A 48 2.27 6.24 -15.74
CA CYS A 48 0.94 6.65 -16.18
C CYS A 48 -0.07 6.68 -15.03
N TYR A 49 0.13 5.91 -13.96
CA TYR A 49 -0.87 5.69 -12.93
C TYR A 49 -0.43 6.08 -11.51
N CYS A 50 0.87 6.11 -11.22
CA CYS A 50 1.30 6.51 -9.88
C CYS A 50 1.17 8.03 -9.68
N GLY A 51 0.01 8.44 -9.16
CA GLY A 51 -0.33 9.81 -8.77
C GLY A 51 -1.80 10.14 -8.94
N LEU A 52 -2.14 11.40 -9.27
CA LEU A 52 -3.54 11.81 -9.44
C LEU A 52 -4.02 11.52 -10.86
N GLY A 53 -5.08 10.71 -11.00
CA GLY A 53 -5.65 10.31 -12.29
C GLY A 53 -5.02 9.03 -12.82
N GLY A 54 -4.79 8.99 -14.14
CA GLY A 54 -3.99 7.96 -14.82
C GLY A 54 -4.68 7.36 -16.04
N GLU A 55 -3.95 7.34 -17.16
CA GLU A 55 -4.41 6.80 -18.45
C GLU A 55 -3.21 6.36 -19.30
N GLY A 56 -3.42 5.35 -20.16
CA GLY A 56 -2.43 4.86 -21.11
C GLY A 56 -1.86 3.49 -20.74
N TRP A 57 -0.74 3.12 -21.38
CA TRP A 57 -0.05 1.87 -21.08
C TRP A 57 0.97 2.09 -19.95
N PRO A 58 0.92 1.28 -18.89
CA PRO A 58 1.79 1.44 -17.74
C PRO A 58 3.25 1.17 -18.09
N ARG A 59 4.13 1.94 -17.45
CA ARG A 59 5.56 1.99 -17.78
C ARG A 59 6.30 0.72 -17.39
N ASP A 60 5.98 0.16 -16.23
CA ASP A 60 6.57 -1.05 -15.67
C ASP A 60 5.67 -1.67 -14.60
N ARG A 61 6.12 -2.77 -13.98
CA ARG A 61 5.38 -3.50 -12.92
C ARG A 61 4.91 -2.66 -11.73
N ALA A 62 5.57 -1.54 -11.43
CA ALA A 62 5.15 -0.69 -10.31
C ALA A 62 4.01 0.26 -10.70
N ASP A 63 3.79 0.47 -12.00
CA ASP A 63 2.80 1.37 -12.58
C ASP A 63 1.52 0.66 -13.07
N TRP A 64 1.46 -0.68 -12.92
CA TRP A 64 0.26 -1.50 -13.12
C TRP A 64 -0.61 -1.52 -11.85
#